data_AF-A0A9E5DSV4-F1
#
_entry.id   AF-A0A9E5DSV4-F1
#
_cell.length_a   1.000
_cell.length_b   1.000
_cell.length_c   1.000
_cell.angle_alpha   90.00
_cell.angle_beta   90.00
_cell.angle_gamma   90.00
#
_symmetry.space_group_name_H-M   'P 1'
#
loop_
_entity.id
_entity.type
_entity.pdbx_description
1 polymer ?
#
loop_
_entity_poly.entity_id
_entity_poly.type
_entity_poly.pdbx_seq_one_letter_code
_entity_poly.pdbx_strand_id
1 'polypeptide(L)'
;MGDRDRPRRHARAGAGRLRAGARDRRRALRQRHGGGAARAVRRVRHRRERARAGEPAGHRRRAGRRRLAAGRGLRGDLPGGRRGPRVSPRHLVALLGPTASGKTAAAVAVARALPVEVVSADSRQLRRGMRIGAAAPSDEDLAAVPHHLVGCVAPDAPWGLADFLAQARAALDAIWARGRTPLLVGGTGQYMWALLEGWRVPSVPPDAALRARLEAAAARGGDHLHARLAALDPDSARRIDARNVRRVIRALEIVEVTGGPVTAREREPLDFSWRAVGLAWPRAALHARADARAERMYAAGLVEETRGLFDCYGPACPALHAVGYAEAARVLAGEWDVTAALRRTQQETHRLIRMQAAWFRGGDARIEWRDGADLDAVVGAVVAAARPPLR
;
A
#
# COMPACT_ATOMS: atom_id res chain seq x y z
N MET A 1 11.68 56.49 47.54
CA MET A 1 11.66 57.91 47.94
C MET A 1 11.60 58.69 46.64
N GLY A 2 10.43 58.81 45.99
CA GLY A 2 9.34 59.72 46.31
C GLY A 2 9.42 60.87 45.28
N ASP A 3 8.38 61.37 44.63
CA ASP A 3 6.96 61.08 44.60
C ASP A 3 6.38 61.83 43.37
N ARG A 4 5.26 61.30 42.85
CA ARG A 4 4.15 61.92 42.08
C ARG A 4 4.36 63.21 41.26
N ASP A 5 3.90 63.19 39.99
CA ASP A 5 2.57 63.75 39.72
C ASP A 5 1.97 63.34 38.34
N ARG A 6 0.78 62.73 38.41
CA ARG A 6 -0.34 62.79 37.45
C ARG A 6 -1.42 63.65 38.17
N PRO A 7 -2.46 64.24 37.54
CA PRO A 7 -3.18 63.77 36.34
C PRO A 7 -3.80 64.91 35.47
N ARG A 8 -4.51 64.56 34.38
CA ARG A 8 -5.92 64.95 34.19
C ARG A 8 -6.55 64.28 32.96
N ARG A 9 -7.74 63.73 33.20
CA ARG A 9 -8.71 63.18 32.26
C ARG A 9 -9.58 64.33 31.72
N HIS A 10 -10.07 64.23 30.48
CA HIS A 10 -11.45 64.52 30.05
C HIS A 10 -11.65 63.84 28.68
N ALA A 11 -12.47 62.79 28.60
CA ALA A 11 -13.93 62.81 28.34
C ALA A 11 -14.24 63.07 26.85
N ARG A 12 -14.58 61.99 26.11
CA ARG A 12 -15.94 61.65 25.63
C ARG A 12 -16.50 62.65 24.60
N ALA A 13 -16.67 62.17 23.36
CA ALA A 13 -17.96 62.01 22.67
C ALA A 13 -17.74 62.03 21.15
N GLY A 14 -18.39 61.11 20.44
CA GLY A 14 -18.35 61.07 18.98
C GLY A 14 -18.73 59.71 18.41
N ALA A 15 -19.86 59.17 18.85
CA ALA A 15 -20.52 58.08 18.15
C ALA A 15 -21.17 58.61 16.86
N GLY A 16 -21.00 57.90 15.75
CA GLY A 16 -21.92 58.03 14.62
C GLY A 16 -21.26 57.90 13.25
N ARG A 17 -21.75 56.92 12.48
CA ARG A 17 -21.49 56.66 11.04
C ARG A 17 -20.10 56.02 10.84
N LEU A 18 -19.97 54.73 10.57
CA LEU A 18 -20.37 54.07 9.33
C LEU A 18 -20.64 52.58 9.57
N ARG A 19 -21.84 52.23 10.06
CA ARG A 19 -22.44 50.90 9.86
C ARG A 19 -23.28 50.94 8.59
N ALA A 20 -22.64 50.88 7.42
CA ALA A 20 -23.29 50.64 6.13
C ALA A 20 -22.23 50.25 5.08
N GLY A 21 -21.74 49.01 5.14
CA GLY A 21 -20.77 48.49 4.15
C GLY A 21 -20.72 46.98 4.01
N ALA A 22 -21.49 46.23 4.80
CA ALA A 22 -21.44 44.76 4.85
C ALA A 22 -22.75 44.08 4.40
N ARG A 23 -23.66 44.81 3.74
CA ARG A 23 -24.90 44.23 3.17
C ARG A 23 -25.07 44.42 1.66
N ASP A 24 -24.20 45.20 0.98
CA ASP A 24 -24.28 45.41 -0.47
C ASP A 24 -23.27 44.61 -1.33
N ARG A 25 -22.32 43.89 -0.72
CA ARG A 25 -21.47 42.95 -1.47
C ARG A 25 -22.08 41.55 -1.69
N ARG A 26 -23.31 41.33 -1.23
CA ARG A 26 -24.09 40.09 -1.49
C ARG A 26 -25.19 40.25 -2.55
N ARG A 27 -25.32 41.43 -3.19
CA ARG A 27 -26.28 41.65 -4.29
C ARG A 27 -25.64 41.95 -5.65
N ALA A 28 -24.34 42.22 -5.72
CA ALA A 28 -23.60 42.45 -6.98
C ALA A 28 -22.92 41.18 -7.58
N LEU A 29 -23.22 39.99 -7.06
CA LEU A 29 -22.74 38.69 -7.59
C LEU A 29 -23.89 37.81 -8.11
N ARG A 30 -25.07 38.40 -8.36
CA ARG A 30 -26.28 37.71 -8.85
C ARG A 30 -26.78 38.21 -10.22
N GLN A 31 -25.97 38.89 -11.02
CA GLN A 31 -26.34 39.32 -12.39
C GLN A 31 -25.19 39.23 -13.41
N ARG A 32 -24.44 38.11 -13.43
CA ARG A 32 -23.53 37.79 -14.55
C ARG A 32 -23.58 36.31 -14.99
N HIS A 33 -24.73 35.66 -14.81
CA HIS A 33 -25.01 34.38 -15.44
C HIS A 33 -26.40 34.42 -16.08
N GLY A 34 -26.43 34.78 -17.36
CA GLY A 34 -27.61 34.73 -18.21
C GLY A 34 -27.18 34.89 -19.66
N GLY A 35 -27.29 33.80 -20.43
CA GLY A 35 -27.27 33.84 -21.90
C GLY A 35 -25.98 33.34 -22.55
N GLY A 36 -26.01 32.10 -23.05
CA GLY A 36 -25.06 31.66 -24.09
C GLY A 36 -24.71 30.17 -24.06
N ALA A 37 -25.37 29.40 -24.93
CA ALA A 37 -24.97 28.08 -25.43
C ALA A 37 -25.09 26.84 -24.51
N ALA A 38 -26.33 26.50 -24.18
CA ALA A 38 -26.72 25.12 -23.85
C ALA A 38 -26.86 24.29 -25.14
N ARG A 39 -25.87 23.44 -25.45
CA ARG A 39 -26.02 22.28 -26.36
C ARG A 39 -25.13 21.14 -25.87
N ALA A 40 -25.74 20.20 -25.18
CA ALA A 40 -25.52 18.75 -25.32
C ALA A 40 -26.06 18.09 -24.06
N VAL A 41 -27.08 17.26 -24.23
CA VAL A 41 -27.44 16.05 -23.47
C VAL A 41 -28.95 15.86 -23.66
N ARG A 42 -29.31 15.07 -24.67
CA ARG A 42 -30.54 14.28 -24.66
C ARG A 42 -30.24 12.88 -25.21
N ARG A 43 -30.26 11.94 -24.28
CA ARG A 43 -30.92 10.63 -24.33
C ARG A 43 -30.74 9.78 -25.60
N VAL A 44 -30.07 8.64 -25.45
CA VAL A 44 -30.65 7.34 -25.85
C VAL A 44 -30.24 6.28 -24.83
N ARG A 45 -31.16 5.96 -23.91
CA ARG A 45 -31.34 4.59 -23.40
C ARG A 45 -32.31 3.93 -24.36
N HIS A 46 -31.97 2.77 -24.93
CA HIS A 46 -32.98 1.82 -25.38
C HIS A 46 -32.53 0.38 -25.11
N ARG A 47 -33.14 -0.19 -24.07
CA ARG A 47 -33.49 -1.60 -23.97
C ARG A 47 -34.14 -2.05 -25.28
N ARG A 48 -33.76 -3.25 -25.76
CA ARG A 48 -34.66 -4.12 -26.53
C ARG A 48 -34.65 -5.51 -25.91
N GLU A 49 -35.58 -5.72 -24.99
CA GLU A 49 -36.31 -6.97 -24.90
C GLU A 49 -37.28 -7.01 -26.08
N ARG A 50 -37.10 -7.95 -27.01
CA ARG A 50 -38.15 -8.51 -27.88
C ARG A 50 -37.71 -9.89 -28.34
N ALA A 51 -38.15 -10.93 -27.63
CA ALA A 51 -38.28 -12.28 -28.17
C ALA A 51 -39.17 -13.13 -27.25
N ARG A 52 -40.49 -12.90 -27.34
CA ARG A 52 -41.51 -13.92 -27.04
C ARG A 52 -42.71 -13.68 -27.95
N ALA A 53 -42.95 -14.60 -28.88
CA ALA A 53 -44.24 -15.16 -29.24
C ALA A 53 -44.09 -15.97 -30.55
N GLY A 54 -44.54 -17.22 -30.55
CA GLY A 54 -44.95 -17.93 -31.76
C GLY A 54 -44.16 -19.19 -32.13
N GLU A 55 -44.42 -20.30 -31.44
CA GLU A 55 -44.69 -21.57 -32.14
C GLU A 55 -46.21 -21.58 -32.50
N PRO A 56 -46.71 -22.35 -33.50
CA PRO A 56 -46.31 -23.73 -33.77
C PRO A 56 -46.38 -24.25 -35.23
N ALA A 57 -45.95 -25.51 -35.36
CA ALA A 57 -46.43 -26.58 -36.24
C ALA A 57 -45.94 -26.65 -37.70
N GLY A 58 -45.35 -27.80 -38.04
CA GLY A 58 -45.65 -28.46 -39.32
C GLY A 58 -44.52 -29.22 -40.01
N HIS A 59 -44.62 -30.55 -39.94
CA HIS A 59 -44.22 -31.53 -40.97
C HIS A 59 -42.77 -32.04 -41.07
N ARG A 60 -42.58 -33.22 -40.45
CA ARG A 60 -42.17 -34.51 -41.05
C ARG A 60 -40.95 -34.49 -41.99
N ARG A 61 -39.91 -35.24 -41.61
CA ARG A 61 -39.56 -36.52 -42.26
C ARG A 61 -38.57 -37.37 -41.46
N ARG A 62 -38.84 -38.68 -41.53
CA ARG A 62 -38.17 -39.84 -40.94
C ARG A 62 -36.75 -40.05 -41.45
N ALA A 63 -35.88 -40.55 -40.59
CA ALA A 63 -35.07 -41.78 -40.72
C ALA A 63 -34.25 -41.90 -39.43
N GLY A 64 -34.04 -43.03 -38.75
CA GLY A 64 -34.14 -44.43 -39.12
C GLY A 64 -33.04 -45.15 -38.34
N ARG A 65 -33.43 -45.84 -37.25
CA ARG A 65 -32.81 -47.03 -36.63
C ARG A 65 -31.29 -47.26 -36.80
N ARG A 66 -30.59 -47.50 -35.69
CA ARG A 66 -30.26 -48.88 -35.21
C ARG A 66 -29.51 -48.87 -33.87
N ARG A 67 -30.06 -49.65 -32.94
CA ARG A 67 -29.35 -50.23 -31.79
C ARG A 67 -28.36 -51.29 -32.30
N LEU A 68 -27.20 -51.39 -31.68
CA LEU A 68 -26.52 -52.66 -31.47
C LEU A 68 -25.99 -52.72 -30.04
N ALA A 69 -26.26 -53.85 -29.41
CA ALA A 69 -25.93 -54.18 -28.04
C ALA A 69 -24.66 -55.05 -27.99
N ALA A 70 -24.05 -55.03 -26.80
CA ALA A 70 -23.28 -56.11 -26.17
C ALA A 70 -21.96 -56.60 -26.82
N GLY A 71 -20.88 -56.38 -26.09
CA GLY A 71 -19.67 -57.20 -26.11
C GLY A 71 -19.05 -57.22 -24.71
N ARG A 72 -19.13 -58.38 -24.03
CA ARG A 72 -18.44 -58.69 -22.77
C ARG A 72 -17.02 -59.20 -23.07
N GLY A 73 -16.09 -58.94 -22.14
CA GLY A 73 -14.75 -59.52 -22.06
C GLY A 73 -13.70 -58.60 -22.69
N LEU A 74 -12.60 -58.21 -22.04
CA LEU A 74 -11.74 -58.95 -21.13
C LEU A 74 -11.11 -58.00 -20.11
N ARG A 75 -10.93 -58.52 -18.89
CA ARG A 75 -10.10 -57.94 -17.83
C ARG A 75 -8.66 -57.89 -18.34
N GLY A 76 -8.07 -56.70 -18.36
CA GLY A 76 -6.63 -56.49 -18.39
C GLY A 76 -6.29 -55.59 -17.22
N ASP A 77 -5.63 -56.16 -16.21
CA ASP A 77 -5.02 -55.41 -15.11
C ASP A 77 -4.00 -54.41 -15.68
N LEU A 78 -4.33 -53.12 -15.63
CA LEU A 78 -3.36 -52.06 -15.87
C LEU A 78 -2.65 -51.75 -14.54
N PRO A 79 -1.33 -51.94 -14.44
CA PRO A 79 -0.60 -51.72 -13.21
C PRO A 79 -0.60 -50.22 -12.85
N GLY A 80 -0.79 -49.97 -11.57
CA GLY A 80 -0.84 -48.68 -10.89
C GLY A 80 -0.19 -47.52 -11.65
N GLY A 81 -1.05 -46.69 -12.25
CA GLY A 81 -0.68 -45.33 -12.62
C GLY A 81 -0.21 -44.62 -11.36
N ARG A 82 1.12 -44.47 -11.21
CA ARG A 82 1.73 -43.57 -10.25
C ARG A 82 1.06 -42.21 -10.46
N ARG A 83 0.15 -41.85 -9.55
CA ARG A 83 -0.32 -40.47 -9.45
C ARG A 83 0.95 -39.65 -9.27
N GLY A 84 1.33 -38.89 -10.29
CA GLY A 84 2.40 -37.90 -10.17
C GLY A 84 2.16 -37.06 -8.92
N PRO A 85 3.20 -36.49 -8.30
CA PRO A 85 3.09 -35.78 -7.05
C PRO A 85 1.88 -34.83 -7.14
N ARG A 86 0.90 -35.04 -6.25
CA ARG A 86 -0.24 -34.12 -6.14
C ARG A 86 0.37 -32.77 -5.76
N VAL A 87 0.55 -31.89 -6.74
CA VAL A 87 0.95 -30.52 -6.49
C VAL A 87 -0.19 -29.91 -5.70
N SER A 88 -0.01 -29.80 -4.38
CA SER A 88 -0.94 -29.10 -3.52
C SER A 88 -1.14 -27.71 -4.13
N PRO A 89 -2.40 -27.25 -4.33
CA PRO A 89 -2.65 -25.96 -4.94
C PRO A 89 -1.91 -24.87 -4.14
N ARG A 90 -1.08 -24.08 -4.83
CA ARG A 90 -0.32 -22.99 -4.21
C ARG A 90 -1.29 -22.01 -3.57
N HIS A 91 -1.10 -21.77 -2.27
CA HIS A 91 -1.94 -20.88 -1.48
C HIS A 91 -1.07 -19.96 -0.62
N LEU A 92 -1.46 -18.69 -0.55
CA LEU A 92 -0.80 -17.63 0.21
C LEU A 92 -1.78 -17.02 1.21
N VAL A 93 -1.37 -16.87 2.46
CA VAL A 93 -2.11 -16.05 3.43
C VAL A 93 -1.41 -14.72 3.62
N ALA A 94 -2.15 -13.63 3.57
CA ALA A 94 -1.64 -12.29 3.87
C ALA A 94 -2.14 -11.82 5.23
N LEU A 95 -1.22 -11.37 6.07
CA LEU A 95 -1.50 -10.73 7.36
C LEU A 95 -1.16 -9.25 7.27
N LEU A 96 -2.18 -8.40 7.19
CA LEU A 96 -2.04 -6.98 6.91
C LEU A 96 -2.55 -6.10 8.04
N GLY A 97 -2.12 -4.84 8.00
CA GLY A 97 -2.58 -3.83 8.94
C GLY A 97 -1.61 -2.67 9.10
N PRO A 98 -2.04 -1.58 9.73
CA PRO A 98 -1.20 -0.40 9.95
C PRO A 98 -0.01 -0.71 10.86
N THR A 99 1.01 0.15 10.85
CA THR A 99 2.11 0.04 11.82
C THR A 99 1.58 0.09 13.26
N ALA A 100 2.29 -0.52 14.22
CA ALA A 100 1.86 -0.72 15.61
C ALA A 100 0.62 -1.63 15.84
N SER A 101 0.07 -2.26 14.79
CA SER A 101 -1.08 -3.16 14.93
C SER A 101 -0.78 -4.52 15.57
N GLY A 102 0.49 -4.93 15.71
CA GLY A 102 0.86 -6.23 16.32
C GLY A 102 1.13 -7.37 15.33
N LYS A 103 1.30 -7.10 14.03
CA LYS A 103 1.52 -8.11 12.99
C LYS A 103 2.64 -9.11 13.28
N THR A 104 3.81 -8.66 13.74
CA THR A 104 4.95 -9.55 14.02
C THR A 104 4.62 -10.54 15.13
N ALA A 105 4.06 -10.06 16.25
CA ALA A 105 3.61 -10.91 17.35
C ALA A 105 2.55 -11.92 16.88
N ALA A 106 1.61 -11.49 16.03
CA ALA A 106 0.62 -12.39 15.43
C ALA A 106 1.27 -13.44 14.50
N ALA A 107 2.27 -13.08 13.72
CA ALA A 107 2.98 -14.03 12.87
C ALA A 107 3.72 -15.11 13.69
N VAL A 108 4.36 -14.72 14.78
CA VAL A 108 5.01 -15.64 15.73
C VAL A 108 3.98 -16.56 16.39
N ALA A 109 2.83 -16.03 16.82
CA ALA A 109 1.75 -16.82 17.40
C ALA A 109 1.18 -17.84 16.38
N VAL A 110 0.98 -17.42 15.12
CA VAL A 110 0.54 -18.30 14.03
C VAL A 110 1.52 -19.45 13.80
N ALA A 111 2.84 -19.20 13.88
CA ALA A 111 3.85 -20.23 13.67
C ALA A 111 3.80 -21.38 14.69
N ARG A 112 3.19 -21.15 15.86
CA ARG A 112 2.93 -22.21 16.86
C ARG A 112 1.79 -23.15 16.45
N ALA A 113 0.87 -22.68 15.61
CA ALA A 113 -0.32 -23.43 15.18
C ALA A 113 -0.22 -23.97 13.76
N LEU A 114 0.62 -23.38 12.91
CA LEU A 114 0.73 -23.70 11.49
C LEU A 114 2.21 -23.59 11.05
N PRO A 115 2.74 -24.53 10.24
CA PRO A 115 4.13 -24.49 9.78
C PRO A 115 4.31 -23.41 8.70
N VAL A 116 4.28 -22.15 9.12
CA VAL A 116 4.43 -20.99 8.24
C VAL A 116 5.88 -20.52 8.14
N GLU A 117 6.16 -19.79 7.06
CA GLU A 117 7.32 -18.91 6.96
C GLU A 117 6.83 -17.53 6.54
N VAL A 118 7.41 -16.48 7.13
CA VAL A 118 6.99 -15.09 6.89
C VAL A 118 7.71 -14.52 5.69
N VAL A 119 6.99 -13.87 4.77
CA VAL A 119 7.58 -12.97 3.76
C VAL A 119 7.23 -11.54 4.16
N SER A 120 8.23 -10.73 4.50
CA SER A 120 7.98 -9.35 4.91
C SER A 120 7.62 -8.46 3.72
N ALA A 121 6.48 -7.76 3.83
CA ALA A 121 6.04 -6.69 2.93
C ALA A 121 6.13 -5.32 3.63
N ASP A 122 7.29 -5.02 4.20
CA ASP A 122 7.61 -3.74 4.84
C ASP A 122 8.84 -3.08 4.20
N SER A 123 8.66 -1.86 3.67
CA SER A 123 9.73 -1.14 2.96
C SER A 123 10.85 -0.64 3.86
N ARG A 124 10.68 -0.71 5.19
CA ARG A 124 11.72 -0.34 6.17
C ARG A 124 12.46 -1.57 6.69
N GLN A 125 11.75 -2.64 7.02
CA GLN A 125 12.37 -3.85 7.59
C GLN A 125 13.30 -4.57 6.61
N LEU A 126 13.15 -4.34 5.30
CA LEU A 126 14.06 -4.88 4.29
C LEU A 126 15.50 -4.37 4.41
N ARG A 127 15.72 -3.21 5.04
CA ARG A 127 17.03 -2.56 5.11
C ARG A 127 17.87 -3.14 6.26
N ARG A 128 19.10 -3.54 5.95
CA ARG A 128 20.07 -4.06 6.93
C ARG A 128 20.44 -2.97 7.94
N GLY A 129 20.62 -3.34 9.20
CA GLY A 129 21.01 -2.39 10.26
C GLY A 129 19.90 -1.45 10.73
N MET A 130 18.70 -1.50 10.13
CA MET A 130 17.53 -0.75 10.56
C MET A 130 16.63 -1.63 11.44
N ARG A 131 17.02 -1.88 12.70
CA ARG A 131 16.28 -2.80 13.58
C ARG A 131 15.29 -2.05 14.47
N ILE A 132 15.76 -1.09 15.27
CA ILE A 132 14.96 -0.37 16.26
C ILE A 132 13.92 0.50 15.55
N GLY A 133 14.35 1.42 14.69
CA GLY A 133 13.43 2.39 14.07
C GLY A 133 12.48 1.77 13.05
N ALA A 134 12.80 0.59 12.51
CA ALA A 134 11.90 -0.13 11.61
C ALA A 134 10.93 -1.06 12.35
N ALA A 135 11.10 -1.23 13.67
CA ALA A 135 10.46 -2.30 14.44
C ALA A 135 10.65 -3.66 13.73
N ALA A 136 11.88 -3.99 13.36
CA ALA A 136 12.21 -5.28 12.79
C ALA A 136 11.92 -6.40 13.82
N PRO A 137 11.61 -7.63 13.38
CA PRO A 137 11.54 -8.78 14.28
C PRO A 137 12.82 -8.90 15.12
N SER A 138 12.66 -9.23 16.40
CA SER A 138 13.78 -9.52 17.30
C SER A 138 14.45 -10.85 16.94
N ASP A 139 15.62 -11.14 17.50
CA ASP A 139 16.29 -12.43 17.24
C ASP A 139 15.47 -13.61 17.80
N GLU A 140 14.69 -13.38 18.87
CA GLU A 140 13.71 -14.34 19.38
C GLU A 140 12.58 -14.59 18.36
N ASP A 141 12.03 -13.53 17.76
CA ASP A 141 11.00 -13.67 16.72
C ASP A 141 11.55 -14.42 15.49
N LEU A 142 12.78 -14.10 15.08
CA LEU A 142 13.46 -14.74 13.94
C LEU A 142 13.77 -16.22 14.21
N ALA A 143 14.10 -16.57 15.46
CA ALA A 143 14.28 -17.95 15.88
C ALA A 143 12.95 -18.72 15.94
N ALA A 144 11.87 -18.04 16.35
CA ALA A 144 10.54 -18.65 16.45
C ALA A 144 9.91 -18.93 15.08
N VAL A 145 10.09 -18.03 14.10
CA VAL A 145 9.60 -18.22 12.73
C VAL A 145 10.53 -17.57 11.70
N PRO A 146 10.94 -18.30 10.64
CA PRO A 146 11.77 -17.71 9.58
C PRO A 146 11.07 -16.52 8.92
N HIS A 147 11.79 -15.39 8.85
CA HIS A 147 11.35 -14.19 8.13
C HIS A 147 12.23 -13.96 6.91
N HIS A 148 11.62 -14.01 5.73
CA HIS A 148 12.21 -13.62 4.46
C HIS A 148 12.05 -12.11 4.24
N LEU A 149 12.98 -11.52 3.49
CA LEU A 149 13.00 -10.10 3.13
C LEU A 149 13.09 -9.12 4.32
N VAL A 150 13.77 -9.54 5.39
CA VAL A 150 14.15 -8.67 6.52
C VAL A 150 15.68 -8.50 6.49
N GLY A 151 16.16 -7.26 6.55
CA GLY A 151 17.59 -6.94 6.52
C GLY A 151 18.33 -7.40 5.26
N CYS A 152 17.61 -7.70 4.17
CA CYS A 152 18.14 -8.34 2.97
C CYS A 152 18.84 -7.38 2.00
N VAL A 153 18.71 -6.06 2.18
CA VAL A 153 19.32 -5.06 1.30
C VAL A 153 20.07 -3.99 2.10
N ALA A 154 21.17 -3.47 1.56
CA ALA A 154 21.93 -2.40 2.20
C ALA A 154 21.09 -1.13 2.38
N PRO A 155 21.35 -0.29 3.40
CA PRO A 155 20.64 0.98 3.65
C PRO A 155 20.56 1.94 2.45
N ASP A 156 21.63 2.02 1.66
CA ASP A 156 21.82 2.94 0.54
C ASP A 156 21.44 2.36 -0.83
N ALA A 157 21.36 1.03 -0.95
CA ALA A 157 21.08 0.38 -2.21
C ALA A 157 19.71 0.77 -2.80
N PRO A 158 19.59 0.90 -4.13
CA PRO A 158 18.29 1.11 -4.76
C PRO A 158 17.39 -0.11 -4.50
N TRP A 159 16.12 0.15 -4.19
CA TRP A 159 15.12 -0.91 -4.05
C TRP A 159 13.74 -0.41 -4.47
N GLY A 160 13.19 -1.05 -5.50
CA GLY A 160 11.91 -0.72 -6.11
C GLY A 160 10.84 -1.76 -5.87
N LEU A 161 9.69 -1.54 -6.52
CA LEU A 161 8.58 -2.49 -6.51
C LEU A 161 8.93 -3.77 -7.29
N ALA A 162 9.66 -3.65 -8.40
CA ALA A 162 10.08 -4.79 -9.21
C ALA A 162 11.00 -5.74 -8.42
N ASP A 163 11.98 -5.19 -7.69
CA ASP A 163 12.89 -5.95 -6.83
C ASP A 163 12.11 -6.70 -5.74
N PHE A 164 11.17 -6.01 -5.08
CA PHE A 164 10.29 -6.65 -4.09
C PHE A 164 9.49 -7.81 -4.69
N LEU A 165 8.84 -7.62 -5.86
CA LEU A 165 8.02 -8.66 -6.47
C LEU A 165 8.84 -9.89 -6.86
N ALA A 166 10.02 -9.69 -7.46
CA ALA A 166 10.92 -10.77 -7.83
C ALA A 166 11.37 -11.57 -6.60
N GLN A 167 11.84 -10.87 -5.56
CA GLN A 167 12.38 -11.51 -4.36
C GLN A 167 11.28 -12.15 -3.50
N ALA A 168 10.10 -11.53 -3.42
CA ALA A 168 8.94 -12.12 -2.76
C ALA A 168 8.50 -13.40 -3.48
N ARG A 169 8.41 -13.40 -4.82
CA ARG A 169 8.05 -14.59 -5.59
C ARG A 169 9.04 -15.74 -5.39
N ALA A 170 10.33 -15.45 -5.43
CA ALA A 170 11.37 -16.43 -5.14
C ALA A 170 11.23 -17.03 -3.72
N ALA A 171 10.96 -16.19 -2.72
CA ALA A 171 10.71 -16.65 -1.36
C ALA A 171 9.45 -17.54 -1.28
N LEU A 172 8.34 -17.14 -1.91
CA LEU A 172 7.11 -17.92 -1.97
C LEU A 172 7.35 -19.31 -2.60
N ASP A 173 8.03 -19.37 -3.74
CA ASP A 173 8.36 -20.62 -4.42
C ASP A 173 9.21 -21.54 -3.54
N ALA A 174 10.20 -20.98 -2.84
CA ALA A 174 11.05 -21.74 -1.93
C ALA A 174 10.28 -22.28 -0.71
N ILE A 175 9.35 -21.50 -0.15
CA ILE A 175 8.50 -21.92 0.98
C ILE A 175 7.57 -23.05 0.55
N TRP A 176 6.90 -22.91 -0.60
CA TRP A 176 6.03 -23.97 -1.12
C TRP A 176 6.81 -25.24 -1.46
N ALA A 177 8.03 -25.13 -1.99
CA ALA A 177 8.90 -26.28 -2.26
C ALA A 177 9.27 -27.07 -0.99
N ARG A 178 9.34 -26.40 0.18
CA ARG A 178 9.51 -27.03 1.50
C ARG A 178 8.20 -27.59 2.09
N GLY A 179 7.08 -27.51 1.38
CA GLY A 179 5.78 -27.94 1.86
C GLY A 179 5.19 -27.07 2.98
N ARG A 180 5.71 -25.84 3.16
CA ARG A 180 5.27 -24.90 4.18
C ARG A 180 4.29 -23.87 3.63
N THR A 181 3.58 -23.20 4.54
CA THR A 181 2.60 -22.16 4.16
C THR A 181 3.26 -20.78 4.19
N PRO A 182 3.35 -20.06 3.07
CA PRO A 182 3.83 -18.69 3.11
C PRO A 182 2.81 -17.77 3.77
N LEU A 183 3.31 -16.91 4.66
CA LEU A 183 2.56 -15.85 5.33
C LEU A 183 3.14 -14.49 4.92
N LEU A 184 2.46 -13.77 4.04
CA LEU A 184 2.86 -12.42 3.65
C LEU A 184 2.47 -11.42 4.76
N VAL A 185 3.43 -10.86 5.48
CA VAL A 185 3.18 -9.98 6.63
C VAL A 185 3.66 -8.57 6.31
N GLY A 186 2.81 -7.55 6.43
CA GLY A 186 3.29 -6.20 6.20
C GLY A 186 2.27 -5.08 6.31
N GLY A 187 2.79 -3.85 6.17
CA GLY A 187 2.01 -2.62 6.15
C GLY A 187 2.25 -1.76 4.90
N THR A 188 3.09 -2.21 3.96
CA THR A 188 3.35 -1.48 2.72
C THR A 188 2.31 -1.86 1.69
N GLY A 189 1.21 -1.11 1.65
CA GLY A 189 0.06 -1.43 0.78
C GLY A 189 0.41 -1.63 -0.69
N GLN A 190 1.37 -0.85 -1.21
CA GLN A 190 1.83 -1.03 -2.59
C GLN A 190 2.48 -2.41 -2.82
N TYR A 191 3.31 -2.90 -1.89
CA TYR A 191 3.95 -4.21 -1.98
C TYR A 191 2.92 -5.33 -1.88
N MET A 192 2.03 -5.23 -0.88
CA MET A 192 1.00 -6.24 -0.67
C MET A 192 0.09 -6.38 -1.88
N TRP A 193 -0.50 -5.28 -2.35
CA TRP A 193 -1.45 -5.35 -3.47
C TRP A 193 -0.78 -5.65 -4.80
N ALA A 194 0.45 -5.20 -5.03
CA ALA A 194 1.15 -5.58 -6.25
C ALA A 194 1.36 -7.08 -6.35
N LEU A 195 1.72 -7.74 -5.25
CA LEU A 195 1.90 -9.19 -5.22
C LEU A 195 0.56 -9.94 -5.29
N LEU A 196 -0.43 -9.53 -4.49
CA LEU A 196 -1.73 -10.19 -4.39
C LEU A 196 -2.65 -9.95 -5.60
N GLU A 197 -2.39 -8.93 -6.42
CA GLU A 197 -3.18 -8.67 -7.63
C GLU A 197 -2.38 -8.94 -8.92
N GLY A 198 -1.15 -9.45 -8.80
CA GLY A 198 -0.30 -9.78 -9.96
C GLY A 198 0.09 -8.56 -10.78
N TRP A 199 0.43 -7.42 -10.17
CA TRP A 199 0.79 -6.22 -10.93
C TRP A 199 2.07 -6.44 -11.75
N ARG A 200 1.98 -6.14 -13.03
CA ARG A 200 3.12 -6.02 -13.93
C ARG A 200 3.75 -4.65 -13.79
N VAL A 201 5.04 -4.63 -13.49
CA VAL A 201 5.82 -3.40 -13.29
C VAL A 201 6.90 -3.35 -14.37
N PRO A 202 7.03 -2.23 -15.11
CA PRO A 202 8.12 -2.07 -16.05
C PRO A 202 9.47 -2.17 -15.33
N SER A 203 10.33 -3.07 -15.80
CA SER A 203 11.71 -3.20 -15.32
C SER A 203 12.59 -2.13 -15.96
N VAL A 204 12.28 -0.87 -15.65
CA VAL A 204 13.07 0.29 -16.05
C VAL A 204 13.90 0.73 -14.85
N PRO A 205 15.24 0.55 -14.87
CA PRO A 205 16.10 1.03 -13.79
C PRO A 205 15.94 2.55 -13.60
N PRO A 206 16.10 3.06 -12.37
CA PRO A 206 16.29 4.49 -12.15
C PRO A 206 17.46 5.04 -12.98
N ASP A 207 17.25 6.17 -13.65
CA ASP A 207 18.32 6.94 -14.29
C ASP A 207 18.60 8.18 -13.43
N ALA A 208 19.75 8.17 -12.74
CA ALA A 208 20.13 9.22 -11.81
C ALA A 208 20.34 10.58 -12.51
N ALA A 209 20.92 10.58 -13.71
CA ALA A 209 21.18 11.80 -14.46
C ALA A 209 19.88 12.42 -14.98
N LEU A 210 18.99 11.57 -15.52
CA LEU A 210 17.66 11.99 -15.96
C LEU A 210 16.84 12.54 -14.79
N ARG A 211 16.85 11.87 -13.62
CA ARG A 211 16.15 12.34 -12.42
C ARG A 211 16.68 13.68 -11.96
N ALA A 212 17.99 13.84 -11.83
CA ALA A 212 18.58 15.12 -11.41
C ALA A 212 18.15 16.26 -12.35
N ARG A 213 18.16 16.02 -13.66
CA ARG A 213 17.69 16.98 -14.67
C ARG A 213 16.21 17.34 -14.48
N LEU A 214 15.35 16.33 -14.31
CA LEU A 214 13.91 16.52 -14.13
C LEU A 214 13.55 17.15 -12.78
N GLU A 215 14.28 16.83 -11.71
CA GLU A 215 14.11 17.43 -10.38
C GLU A 215 14.53 18.91 -10.39
N ALA A 216 15.66 19.23 -11.03
CA ALA A 216 16.08 20.62 -11.24
C ALA A 216 15.08 21.42 -12.09
N ALA A 217 14.46 20.78 -13.08
CA ALA A 217 13.36 21.40 -13.82
C ALA A 217 12.13 21.63 -12.93
N ALA A 218 11.73 20.64 -12.13
CA ALA A 218 10.58 20.73 -11.23
C ALA A 218 10.73 21.81 -10.15
N ALA A 219 11.96 22.10 -9.72
CA ALA A 219 12.25 23.17 -8.75
C ALA A 219 11.80 24.56 -9.23
N ARG A 220 11.66 24.75 -10.55
CA ARG A 220 11.16 26.00 -11.17
C ARG A 220 9.64 25.99 -11.41
N GLY A 221 8.93 24.97 -10.94
CA GLY A 221 7.50 24.74 -11.11
C GLY A 221 7.22 23.43 -11.85
N GLY A 222 6.47 22.50 -11.24
CA GLY A 222 6.30 21.13 -11.74
C GLY A 222 5.27 20.94 -12.87
N ASP A 223 4.42 21.93 -13.13
CA ASP A 223 3.27 21.79 -14.04
C ASP A 223 3.68 21.47 -15.48
N HIS A 224 4.80 22.01 -15.95
CA HIS A 224 5.32 21.73 -17.29
C HIS A 224 5.74 20.26 -17.45
N LEU A 225 6.22 19.60 -16.39
CA LEU A 225 6.55 18.18 -16.43
C LEU A 225 5.29 17.33 -16.51
N HIS A 226 4.22 17.74 -15.82
CA HIS A 226 2.93 17.06 -15.93
C HIS A 226 2.31 17.25 -17.32
N ALA A 227 2.40 18.46 -17.89
CA ALA A 227 1.97 18.71 -19.26
C ALA A 227 2.77 17.88 -20.28
N ARG A 228 4.09 17.76 -20.10
CA ARG A 228 4.95 16.87 -20.89
C ARG A 228 4.51 15.41 -20.76
N LEU A 229 4.20 14.96 -19.54
CA LEU A 229 3.65 13.62 -19.32
C LEU A 229 2.30 13.45 -20.02
N ALA A 230 1.42 14.45 -19.98
CA ALA A 230 0.12 14.38 -20.63
C ALA A 230 0.22 14.27 -22.17
N ALA A 231 1.25 14.84 -22.77
CA ALA A 231 1.51 14.70 -24.20
C ALA A 231 2.03 13.31 -24.58
N LEU A 232 2.85 12.69 -23.72
CA LEU A 232 3.50 11.40 -24.01
C LEU A 232 2.69 10.19 -23.52
N ASP A 233 2.01 10.33 -22.39
CA ASP A 233 1.18 9.31 -21.73
C ASP A 233 -0.02 9.98 -21.03
N PRO A 234 -1.09 10.28 -21.79
CA PRO A 234 -2.30 10.91 -21.27
C PRO A 234 -2.95 10.11 -20.13
N ASP A 235 -2.83 8.79 -20.16
CA ASP A 235 -3.47 7.88 -19.20
C ASP A 235 -2.80 7.93 -17.83
N SER A 236 -1.47 7.99 -17.80
CA SER A 236 -0.74 8.23 -16.56
C SER A 236 -0.93 9.66 -16.05
N ALA A 237 -0.96 10.66 -16.92
CA ALA A 237 -1.21 12.05 -16.51
C ALA A 237 -2.57 12.24 -15.83
N ARG A 238 -3.63 11.52 -16.26
CA ARG A 238 -4.93 11.55 -15.58
C ARG A 238 -4.92 10.91 -14.19
N ARG A 239 -4.01 9.97 -13.93
CA ARG A 239 -3.91 9.22 -12.67
C ARG A 239 -2.93 9.85 -11.67
N ILE A 240 -1.93 10.56 -12.17
CA ILE A 240 -0.86 11.14 -11.37
C ILE A 240 -1.17 12.63 -11.15
N ASP A 241 -1.38 13.00 -9.90
CA ASP A 241 -1.52 14.42 -9.50
C ASP A 241 -0.23 15.18 -9.85
N ALA A 242 -0.36 16.33 -10.51
CA ALA A 242 0.77 17.18 -10.91
C ALA A 242 1.68 17.59 -9.75
N ARG A 243 1.11 17.73 -8.54
CA ARG A 243 1.86 18.06 -7.31
C ARG A 243 2.74 16.91 -6.84
N ASN A 244 2.50 15.69 -7.33
CA ASN A 244 3.34 14.54 -7.03
C ASN A 244 4.49 14.44 -8.04
N VAL A 245 5.40 15.42 -7.97
CA VAL A 245 6.56 15.54 -8.86
C VAL A 245 7.32 14.22 -8.98
N ARG A 246 7.55 13.49 -7.88
CA ARG A 246 8.25 12.20 -7.90
C ARG A 246 7.57 11.17 -8.81
N ARG A 247 6.23 11.09 -8.80
CA ARG A 247 5.49 10.18 -9.69
C ARG A 247 5.49 10.66 -11.14
N VAL A 248 5.44 11.97 -11.37
CA VAL A 248 5.54 12.55 -12.72
C VAL A 248 6.92 12.24 -13.32
N ILE A 249 7.99 12.48 -12.57
CA ILE A 249 9.37 12.19 -12.99
C ILE A 249 9.54 10.70 -13.30
N ARG A 250 9.05 9.80 -12.43
CA ARG A 250 9.15 8.35 -12.71
C ARG A 250 8.35 7.94 -13.94
N ALA A 251 7.19 8.54 -14.20
CA ALA A 251 6.42 8.25 -15.39
C ALA A 251 7.13 8.72 -16.65
N LEU A 252 7.69 9.94 -16.64
CA LEU A 252 8.52 10.45 -17.74
C LEU A 252 9.76 9.60 -17.97
N GLU A 253 10.46 9.19 -16.90
CA GLU A 253 11.62 8.28 -16.96
C GLU A 253 11.26 6.96 -17.64
N ILE A 254 10.14 6.35 -17.27
CA ILE A 254 9.67 5.12 -17.94
C ILE A 254 9.40 5.39 -19.42
N VAL A 255 8.65 6.44 -19.75
CA VAL A 255 8.27 6.73 -21.14
C VAL A 255 9.48 7.05 -22.01
N GLU A 256 10.47 7.78 -21.49
CA GLU A 256 11.72 8.09 -22.20
C GLU A 256 12.53 6.82 -22.48
N VAL A 257 12.58 5.87 -21.54
CA VAL A 257 13.34 4.62 -21.72
C VAL A 257 12.60 3.60 -22.58
N THR A 258 11.28 3.45 -22.40
CA THR A 258 10.49 2.44 -23.12
C THR A 258 9.99 2.92 -24.49
N GLY A 259 10.09 4.23 -24.79
CA GLY A 259 9.58 4.82 -26.02
C GLY A 259 8.04 4.78 -26.17
N GLY A 260 7.33 4.48 -25.08
CA GLY A 260 5.89 4.26 -25.08
C GLY A 260 5.27 4.54 -23.71
N PRO A 261 3.92 4.65 -23.62
CA PRO A 261 3.23 5.00 -22.38
C PRO A 261 3.54 4.01 -21.26
N VAL A 262 3.45 4.46 -20.00
CA VAL A 262 3.58 3.61 -18.83
C VAL A 262 2.43 2.61 -18.84
N THR A 263 2.71 1.38 -19.29
CA THR A 263 1.74 0.27 -19.33
C THR A 263 0.99 0.21 -18.00
N ALA A 264 -0.28 0.57 -18.06
CA ALA A 264 -1.06 0.96 -16.91
C ALA A 264 -1.42 -0.27 -16.08
N ARG A 265 -0.61 -0.62 -15.06
CA ARG A 265 -0.88 -1.71 -14.08
C ARG A 265 -1.57 -2.92 -14.74
N GLU A 266 -0.96 -3.45 -15.80
CA GLU A 266 -1.38 -4.75 -16.32
C GLU A 266 -1.32 -5.77 -15.18
N ARG A 267 -2.29 -6.67 -15.13
CA ARG A 267 -2.32 -7.74 -14.15
C ARG A 267 -2.02 -9.05 -14.86
N GLU A 268 -1.08 -9.79 -14.32
CA GLU A 268 -0.80 -11.14 -14.75
C GLU A 268 -1.66 -12.12 -13.94
N PRO A 269 -2.18 -13.19 -14.56
CA PRO A 269 -2.84 -14.25 -13.83
C PRO A 269 -1.92 -14.81 -12.74
N LEU A 270 -2.46 -14.97 -11.53
CA LEU A 270 -1.74 -15.61 -10.43
C LEU A 270 -1.74 -17.13 -10.61
N ASP A 271 -0.60 -17.75 -10.36
CA ASP A 271 -0.43 -19.21 -10.25
C ASP A 271 -0.73 -19.74 -8.82
N PHE A 272 -1.17 -18.85 -7.92
CA PHE A 272 -1.59 -19.17 -6.57
C PHE A 272 -2.91 -18.49 -6.20
N SER A 273 -3.63 -19.09 -5.27
CA SER A 273 -4.78 -18.45 -4.61
C SER A 273 -4.33 -17.76 -3.32
N TRP A 274 -5.09 -16.77 -2.85
CA TRP A 274 -4.75 -16.08 -1.61
C TRP A 274 -5.96 -15.68 -0.79
N ARG A 275 -5.74 -15.49 0.52
CA ARG A 275 -6.67 -14.85 1.45
C ARG A 275 -5.94 -13.84 2.32
N ALA A 276 -6.64 -12.77 2.72
CA ALA A 276 -6.06 -11.71 3.53
C ALA A 276 -6.81 -11.55 4.85
N VAL A 277 -6.07 -11.51 5.96
CA VAL A 277 -6.55 -11.21 7.31
C VAL A 277 -5.97 -9.86 7.72
N GLY A 278 -6.84 -8.95 8.16
CA GLY A 278 -6.47 -7.60 8.57
C GLY A 278 -6.63 -7.38 10.07
N LEU A 279 -5.65 -6.73 10.71
CA LEU A 279 -5.76 -6.34 12.12
C LEU A 279 -6.43 -4.97 12.24
N ALA A 280 -7.66 -4.96 12.75
CA ALA A 280 -8.44 -3.77 13.01
C ALA A 280 -8.18 -3.25 14.43
N TRP A 281 -8.13 -1.93 14.57
CA TRP A 281 -7.98 -1.24 15.85
C TRP A 281 -8.81 0.04 15.85
N PRO A 282 -9.42 0.43 16.99
CA PRO A 282 -9.90 1.79 17.17
C PRO A 282 -8.74 2.78 16.96
N ARG A 283 -9.01 3.87 16.23
CA ARG A 283 -7.96 4.82 15.83
C ARG A 283 -7.17 5.38 17.01
N ALA A 284 -7.87 5.74 18.10
CA ALA A 284 -7.24 6.27 19.31
C ALA A 284 -6.31 5.24 19.97
N ALA A 285 -6.76 3.98 20.10
CA ALA A 285 -5.95 2.90 20.66
C ALA A 285 -4.71 2.62 19.78
N LEU A 286 -4.86 2.61 18.45
CA LEU A 286 -3.74 2.41 17.53
C LEU A 286 -2.69 3.53 17.62
N HIS A 287 -3.14 4.79 17.75
CA HIS A 287 -2.27 5.94 17.97
C HIS A 287 -1.51 5.81 19.30
N ALA A 288 -2.19 5.52 20.40
CA ALA A 288 -1.55 5.31 21.70
C ALA A 288 -0.49 4.18 21.66
N ARG A 289 -0.77 3.08 20.95
CA ARG A 289 0.20 2.00 20.72
C ARG A 289 1.41 2.46 19.91
N ALA A 290 1.18 3.30 18.90
CA ALA A 290 2.25 3.85 18.07
C ALA A 290 3.13 4.82 18.86
N ASP A 291 2.53 5.66 19.70
CA ASP A 291 3.22 6.62 20.55
C ASP A 291 4.09 5.93 21.59
N ALA A 292 3.53 4.95 22.32
CA ALA A 292 4.28 4.15 23.28
C ALA A 292 5.41 3.34 22.61
N ARG A 293 5.23 2.92 21.35
CA ARG A 293 6.30 2.25 20.60
C ARG A 293 7.41 3.22 20.22
N ALA A 294 7.09 4.45 19.84
CA ALA A 294 8.10 5.47 19.55
C ALA A 294 8.94 5.75 20.81
N GLU A 295 8.30 5.90 21.97
CA GLU A 295 9.01 6.04 23.26
C GLU A 295 10.00 4.89 23.50
N ARG A 296 9.56 3.65 23.33
CA ARG A 296 10.44 2.47 23.44
C ARG A 296 11.59 2.48 22.43
N MET A 297 11.38 2.95 21.20
CA MET A 297 12.45 3.03 20.20
C MET A 297 13.55 4.00 20.64
N TYR A 298 13.19 5.20 21.09
CA TYR A 298 14.17 6.16 21.58
C TYR A 298 14.87 5.66 22.84
N ALA A 299 14.14 5.06 23.78
CA ALA A 299 14.73 4.46 24.98
C ALA A 299 15.67 3.28 24.67
N ALA A 300 15.42 2.54 23.60
CA ALA A 300 16.25 1.40 23.16
C ALA A 300 17.49 1.82 22.34
N GLY A 301 17.71 3.11 22.11
CA GLY A 301 18.89 3.61 21.41
C GLY A 301 18.70 3.86 19.91
N LEU A 302 17.52 4.34 19.49
CA LEU A 302 17.26 4.72 18.09
C LEU A 302 18.25 5.77 17.57
N VAL A 303 18.70 6.71 18.41
CA VAL A 303 19.65 7.76 18.01
C VAL A 303 21.02 7.16 17.70
N GLU A 304 21.45 6.20 18.50
CA GLU A 304 22.70 5.46 18.35
C GLU A 304 22.68 4.55 17.11
N GLU A 305 21.58 3.82 16.88
CA GLU A 305 21.39 3.06 15.64
C GLU A 305 21.44 3.98 14.41
N THR A 306 20.79 5.14 14.49
CA THR A 306 20.81 6.14 13.42
C THR A 306 22.21 6.69 13.20
N ARG A 307 23.00 6.91 14.26
CA ARG A 307 24.41 7.34 14.16
C ARG A 307 25.25 6.32 13.42
N GLY A 308 25.11 5.04 13.72
CA GLY A 308 25.85 3.99 13.01
C GLY A 308 25.55 3.98 11.50
N LEU A 309 24.29 4.18 11.11
CA LEU A 309 23.92 4.32 9.69
C LEU A 309 24.47 5.61 9.08
N PHE A 310 24.41 6.71 9.82
CA PHE A 310 24.90 8.02 9.40
C PHE A 310 26.41 8.00 9.14
N ASP A 311 27.19 7.43 10.06
CA ASP A 311 28.65 7.38 9.97
C ASP A 311 29.12 6.44 8.84
N CYS A 312 28.39 5.34 8.62
CA CYS A 312 28.77 4.34 7.61
C CYS A 312 28.34 4.73 6.18
N TYR A 313 27.17 5.38 6.01
CA TYR A 313 26.57 5.63 4.69
C TYR A 313 26.42 7.12 4.35
N GLY A 314 26.74 8.00 5.29
CA GLY A 314 26.60 9.45 5.16
C GLY A 314 25.17 9.97 5.36
N PRO A 315 25.02 11.29 5.53
CA PRO A 315 23.73 11.96 5.79
C PRO A 315 22.70 11.81 4.67
N ALA A 316 23.16 11.59 3.44
CA ALA A 316 22.31 11.47 2.26
C ALA A 316 21.71 10.05 2.07
N CYS A 317 22.03 9.11 2.96
CA CYS A 317 21.56 7.74 2.90
C CYS A 317 20.01 7.68 2.85
N PRO A 318 19.39 7.10 1.81
CA PRO A 318 17.94 7.05 1.67
C PRO A 318 17.19 6.42 2.85
N ALA A 319 17.83 5.47 3.55
CA ALA A 319 17.30 4.84 4.76
C ALA A 319 17.02 5.86 5.89
N LEU A 320 17.84 6.91 6.00
CA LEU A 320 17.70 7.96 7.01
C LEU A 320 16.46 8.84 6.78
N HIS A 321 15.79 8.75 5.63
CA HIS A 321 14.52 9.44 5.40
C HIS A 321 13.29 8.71 5.96
N ALA A 322 13.47 7.51 6.52
CA ALA A 322 12.36 6.79 7.15
C ALA A 322 11.95 7.46 8.47
N VAL A 323 10.64 7.47 8.75
CA VAL A 323 10.09 7.89 10.05
C VAL A 323 10.82 7.16 11.19
N GLY A 324 11.20 7.88 12.24
CA GLY A 324 12.11 7.48 13.29
C GLY A 324 13.52 7.99 13.01
N TYR A 325 14.13 7.49 11.94
CA TYR A 325 15.51 7.82 11.55
C TYR A 325 15.67 9.26 11.09
N ALA A 326 14.70 9.80 10.35
CA ALA A 326 14.74 11.18 9.87
C ALA A 326 14.74 12.19 11.02
N GLU A 327 14.01 11.86 12.09
CA GLU A 327 13.95 12.70 13.28
C GLU A 327 15.20 12.51 14.16
N ALA A 328 15.67 11.27 14.34
CA ALA A 328 16.92 11.00 15.04
C ALA A 328 18.14 11.64 14.35
N ALA A 329 18.19 11.68 13.02
CA ALA A 329 19.24 12.36 12.27
C ALA A 329 19.30 13.87 12.55
N ARG A 330 18.15 14.51 12.85
CA ARG A 330 18.09 15.93 13.25
C ARG A 330 18.66 16.15 14.65
N VAL A 331 18.56 15.16 15.53
CA VAL A 331 19.25 15.18 16.83
C VAL A 331 20.76 15.12 16.64
N LEU A 332 21.24 14.23 15.76
CA LEU A 332 22.66 14.12 15.44
C LEU A 332 23.24 15.39 14.81
N ALA A 333 22.43 16.11 14.03
CA ALA A 333 22.79 17.41 13.46
C ALA A 333 22.74 18.57 14.48
N GLY A 334 22.35 18.33 15.73
CA GLY A 334 22.19 19.37 16.76
C GLY A 334 20.98 20.29 16.53
N GLU A 335 20.09 19.96 15.61
CA GLU A 335 18.92 20.78 15.29
C GLU A 335 17.78 20.59 16.30
N TRP A 336 17.62 19.36 16.81
CA TRP A 336 16.56 18.99 17.77
C TRP A 336 17.13 18.29 19.00
N ASP A 337 16.42 18.40 20.13
CA ASP A 337 16.60 17.48 21.25
C ASP A 337 15.81 16.17 21.03
N VAL A 338 16.11 15.16 21.85
CA VAL A 338 15.47 13.83 21.78
C VAL A 338 13.96 13.91 22.00
N THR A 339 13.48 14.82 22.86
CA THR A 339 12.05 14.98 23.15
C THR A 339 11.28 15.54 21.95
N ALA A 340 11.85 16.52 21.26
CA ALA A 340 11.30 17.10 20.04
C ALA A 340 11.29 16.08 18.90
N ALA A 341 12.37 15.32 18.74
CA ALA A 341 12.46 14.23 17.76
C ALA A 341 11.40 13.15 18.03
N LEU A 342 11.23 12.70 19.28
CA LEU A 342 10.19 11.75 19.68
C LEU A 342 8.79 12.26 19.32
N ARG A 343 8.42 13.48 19.72
CA ARG A 343 7.10 14.07 19.39
C ARG A 343 6.88 14.12 17.88
N ARG A 344 7.93 14.40 17.11
CA ARG A 344 7.85 14.45 15.65
C ARG A 344 7.68 13.05 15.05
N THR A 345 8.42 12.06 15.53
CA THR A 345 8.27 10.66 15.12
C THR A 345 6.85 10.15 15.39
N GLN A 346 6.25 10.50 16.52
CA GLN A 346 4.83 10.19 16.84
C GLN A 346 3.87 10.77 15.80
N GLN A 347 4.00 12.06 15.49
CA GLN A 347 3.16 12.74 14.49
C GLN A 347 3.29 12.12 13.09
N GLU A 348 4.51 11.86 12.63
CA GLU A 348 4.75 11.25 11.31
C GLU A 348 4.32 9.79 11.28
N THR A 349 4.39 9.06 12.40
CA THR A 349 3.81 7.72 12.53
C THR A 349 2.29 7.76 12.41
N HIS A 350 1.61 8.74 13.01
CA HIS A 350 0.17 8.95 12.81
C HIS A 350 -0.18 9.27 11.36
N ARG A 351 0.69 10.03 10.66
CA ARG A 351 0.52 10.30 9.23
C ARG A 351 0.68 9.01 8.42
N LEU A 352 1.68 8.20 8.72
CA LEU A 352 1.88 6.91 8.09
C LEU A 352 0.68 5.98 8.28
N ILE A 353 0.11 5.89 9.49
CA ILE A 353 -1.11 5.11 9.77
C ILE A 353 -2.26 5.57 8.86
N ARG A 354 -2.47 6.88 8.69
CA ARG A 354 -3.48 7.42 7.75
C ARG A 354 -3.21 7.00 6.31
N MET A 355 -1.95 7.07 5.89
CA MET A 355 -1.55 6.66 4.53
C MET A 355 -1.78 5.17 4.31
N GLN A 356 -1.50 4.33 5.30
CA GLN A 356 -1.74 2.88 5.25
C GLN A 356 -3.24 2.56 5.20
N ALA A 357 -4.09 3.29 5.94
CA ALA A 357 -5.54 3.12 5.89
C ALA A 357 -6.13 3.41 4.50
N ALA A 358 -5.49 4.26 3.68
CA ALA A 358 -5.91 4.49 2.31
C ALA A 358 -5.73 3.24 1.41
N TRP A 359 -4.77 2.37 1.76
CA TRP A 359 -4.50 1.09 1.09
C TRP A 359 -5.31 -0.07 1.67
N PHE A 360 -5.57 -0.07 2.97
CA PHE A 360 -6.30 -1.14 3.68
C PHE A 360 -7.61 -0.57 4.24
N ARG A 361 -8.60 -0.38 3.36
CA ARG A 361 -9.88 0.21 3.75
C ARG A 361 -10.70 -0.79 4.55
N GLY A 362 -11.32 -0.35 5.64
CA GLY A 362 -12.11 -1.23 6.52
C GLY A 362 -13.29 -1.93 5.82
N GLY A 363 -13.84 -1.36 4.74
CA GLY A 363 -14.91 -1.97 3.94
C GLY A 363 -14.43 -2.80 2.75
N ASP A 364 -13.12 -3.08 2.64
CA ASP A 364 -12.60 -3.91 1.55
C ASP A 364 -12.96 -5.39 1.77
N ALA A 365 -13.90 -5.90 0.96
CA ALA A 365 -14.42 -7.26 1.06
C ALA A 365 -13.36 -8.35 0.80
N ARG A 366 -12.18 -7.98 0.30
CA ARG A 366 -11.06 -8.91 0.12
C ARG A 366 -10.30 -9.21 1.41
N ILE A 367 -10.58 -8.45 2.48
CA ILE A 367 -9.88 -8.51 3.76
C ILE A 367 -10.85 -9.01 4.82
N GLU A 368 -10.49 -10.10 5.48
CA GLU A 368 -11.16 -10.56 6.70
C GLU A 368 -10.59 -9.79 7.90
N TRP A 369 -11.33 -8.80 8.38
CA TRP A 369 -10.91 -7.98 9.52
C TRP A 369 -11.16 -8.70 10.85
N ARG A 370 -10.16 -8.69 11.72
CA ARG A 370 -10.21 -9.21 13.09
C ARG A 370 -9.75 -8.14 14.06
N ASP A 371 -10.30 -8.15 15.28
CA ASP A 371 -9.83 -7.27 16.34
C ASP A 371 -8.36 -7.58 16.64
N GLY A 372 -7.48 -6.61 16.47
CA GLY A 372 -6.05 -6.80 16.70
C GLY A 372 -5.69 -6.95 18.18
N ALA A 373 -6.61 -6.65 19.11
CA ALA A 373 -6.45 -6.94 20.53
C ALA A 373 -6.70 -8.42 20.87
N ASP A 374 -7.47 -9.13 20.04
CA ASP A 374 -7.78 -10.54 20.21
C ASP A 374 -6.85 -11.40 19.35
N LEU A 375 -5.70 -11.76 19.94
CA LEU A 375 -4.66 -12.51 19.26
C LEU A 375 -5.15 -13.91 18.83
N ASP A 376 -5.96 -14.58 19.66
CA ASP A 376 -6.47 -15.91 19.37
C ASP A 376 -7.45 -15.89 18.19
N ALA A 377 -8.32 -14.87 18.11
CA ALA A 377 -9.19 -14.68 16.95
C ALA A 377 -8.39 -14.40 15.66
N VAL A 378 -7.31 -13.62 15.74
CA VAL A 378 -6.42 -13.38 14.59
C VAL A 378 -5.74 -14.68 14.15
N VAL A 379 -5.17 -15.45 15.08
CA VAL A 379 -4.52 -16.73 14.78
C VAL A 379 -5.52 -17.71 14.17
N GLY A 380 -6.71 -17.85 14.76
CA GLY A 380 -7.78 -18.70 14.25
C GLY A 380 -8.20 -18.33 12.82
N ALA A 381 -8.32 -17.04 12.53
CA ALA A 381 -8.63 -16.55 11.18
C ALA A 381 -7.51 -16.87 10.18
N VAL A 382 -6.24 -16.69 10.55
CA VAL A 382 -5.09 -17.03 9.67
C VAL A 382 -5.02 -18.54 9.42
N VAL A 383 -5.22 -19.36 10.44
CA VAL A 383 -5.24 -20.83 10.31
C VAL A 383 -6.41 -21.28 9.42
N ALA A 384 -7.58 -20.70 9.61
CA ALA A 384 -8.73 -20.96 8.73
C ALA A 384 -8.43 -20.52 7.29
N ALA A 385 -7.81 -19.35 7.12
CA ALA A 385 -7.45 -18.77 5.84
C ALA A 385 -6.45 -19.64 5.07
N ALA A 386 -5.50 -20.29 5.76
CA ALA A 386 -4.45 -21.13 5.18
C ALA A 386 -4.95 -22.38 4.46
N ARG A 387 -6.18 -22.83 4.74
CA ARG A 387 -6.80 -23.94 4.00
C ARG A 387 -7.24 -23.42 2.63
N PRO A 388 -6.75 -23.98 1.51
CA PRO A 388 -7.23 -23.57 0.19
C PRO A 388 -8.74 -23.84 0.08
N PRO A 389 -9.51 -23.00 -0.63
CA PRO A 389 -10.92 -23.28 -0.88
C PRO A 389 -11.06 -24.65 -1.56
N LEU A 390 -11.98 -25.47 -1.06
CA LEU A 390 -12.35 -26.73 -1.70
C LEU A 390 -12.83 -26.40 -3.12
N ARG A 391 -12.20 -27.03 -4.12
CA ARG A 391 -12.56 -26.87 -5.54
C ARG A 391 -13.86 -27.58 -5.86
#